data_AF-A0A2E1KV45-F1
#
_entry.id   AF-A0A2E1KV45-F1
#
_cell.length_a   1.000
_cell.length_b   1.000
_cell.length_c   1.000
_cell.angle_alpha   90.00
_cell.angle_beta   90.00
_cell.angle_gamma   90.00
#
_symmetry.space_group_name_H-M   'P 1'
#
loop_
_entity.id
_entity.type
_entity.pdbx_description
1 polymer ?
#
loop_
_entity_poly.entity_id
_entity_poly.type
_entity_poly.pdbx_seq_one_letter_code
_entity_poly.pdbx_strand_id
1 'polypeptide(L)'
;MTNKNLNSFQDSRKESTDKETTHRQTEGFSLIEAVLAIGIFFVTVLVLIGMLGPLLNSVNDVKTTDEVVSVVDSLNSFLQSDAPLAIEGSNFDLLYQAIQTRGYATVYVFRSYVSKNSSDIKLSMGFSPKETTTTLRIDRKAKVQDFKSAAGSIYRAVITLSPFISREYYRDRGRSAFPRYTLSQNSQNFESTFLSLNVDLFAEEPGPSFRDEIPLKALYASKPTFSFSTGINR
;
A
#
# COMPACT_ATOMS: atom_id res chain seq x y z
N MET A 1 -48.07 60.46 -63.45
CA MET A 1 -48.13 59.47 -62.35
C MET A 1 -49.02 58.31 -62.81
N THR A 2 -48.46 57.09 -62.80
CA THR A 2 -49.16 55.77 -62.74
C THR A 2 -50.12 55.45 -63.90
N ASN A 3 -50.23 54.25 -64.49
CA ASN A 3 -50.07 52.90 -63.98
C ASN A 3 -49.93 51.90 -65.15
N LYS A 4 -49.44 50.70 -64.81
CA LYS A 4 -49.19 49.48 -65.60
C LYS A 4 -50.35 49.05 -66.54
N ASN A 5 -50.08 48.30 -67.63
CA ASN A 5 -50.00 46.82 -67.61
C ASN A 5 -50.00 46.13 -69.01
N LEU A 6 -49.30 44.98 -69.02
CA LEU A 6 -49.53 43.72 -69.73
C LEU A 6 -49.18 43.50 -71.22
N ASN A 7 -48.23 42.55 -71.37
CA ASN A 7 -48.25 41.35 -72.21
C ASN A 7 -48.02 41.46 -73.73
N SER A 8 -46.93 40.85 -74.20
CA SER A 8 -46.91 39.45 -74.64
C SER A 8 -45.65 39.18 -75.47
N PHE A 9 -44.77 38.29 -75.00
CA PHE A 9 -43.77 37.65 -75.85
C PHE A 9 -43.47 36.25 -75.30
N GLN A 10 -44.18 35.29 -75.88
CA GLN A 10 -43.74 33.92 -76.15
C GLN A 10 -43.34 33.91 -77.63
N ASP A 11 -42.45 33.09 -78.20
CA ASP A 11 -41.60 31.98 -77.75
C ASP A 11 -40.74 31.60 -78.97
N SER A 12 -39.73 30.75 -78.75
CA SER A 12 -38.98 29.91 -79.71
C SER A 12 -37.74 30.50 -80.38
N ARG A 13 -36.56 30.19 -79.81
CA ARG A 13 -35.63 29.17 -80.39
C ARG A 13 -34.36 28.92 -79.55
N LYS A 14 -34.01 27.62 -79.51
CA LYS A 14 -32.68 26.99 -79.37
C LYS A 14 -32.13 26.76 -77.95
N GLU A 15 -32.49 25.60 -77.43
CA GLU A 15 -31.60 24.51 -77.00
C GLU A 15 -30.08 24.80 -76.98
N SER A 16 -29.51 24.86 -75.78
CA SER A 16 -28.10 24.56 -75.48
C SER A 16 -28.09 23.78 -74.18
N THR A 17 -27.97 22.46 -74.32
CA THR A 17 -27.84 21.48 -73.24
C THR A 17 -26.43 21.53 -72.66
N ASP A 18 -26.17 22.47 -71.74
CA ASP A 18 -25.03 22.35 -70.84
C ASP A 18 -25.39 21.40 -69.70
N LYS A 19 -25.10 20.11 -69.91
CA LYS A 19 -24.97 19.15 -68.82
C LYS A 19 -23.68 19.46 -68.08
N GLU A 20 -23.79 20.27 -67.03
CA GLU A 20 -22.77 20.37 -66.00
C GLU A 20 -22.64 18.99 -65.33
N THR A 21 -21.66 18.21 -65.80
CA THR A 21 -21.30 16.94 -65.19
C THR A 21 -20.54 17.25 -63.91
N THR A 22 -21.26 17.27 -62.79
CA THR A 22 -20.65 17.16 -61.46
C THR A 22 -19.98 15.79 -61.41
N HIS A 23 -18.69 15.75 -61.74
CA HIS A 23 -17.83 14.62 -61.40
C HIS A 23 -17.78 14.54 -59.87
N ARG A 24 -18.72 13.82 -59.27
CA ARG A 24 -18.47 13.23 -57.95
C ARG A 24 -17.37 12.22 -58.18
N GLN A 25 -16.12 12.63 -57.96
CA GLN A 25 -15.05 11.69 -57.70
C GLN A 25 -15.49 10.93 -56.45
N THR A 26 -16.05 9.73 -56.64
CA THR A 26 -16.04 8.71 -55.60
C THR A 26 -14.58 8.32 -55.45
N GLU A 27 -13.88 9.05 -54.58
CA GLU A 27 -12.53 8.71 -54.14
C GLU A 27 -12.62 7.39 -53.37
N GLY A 28 -12.33 6.29 -54.07
CA GLY A 28 -12.09 5.01 -53.44
C GLY A 28 -10.67 5.00 -52.88
N PHE A 29 -10.51 4.54 -51.65
CA PHE A 29 -9.20 4.36 -51.04
C PHE A 29 -8.34 3.41 -51.88
N SER A 30 -7.08 3.78 -52.08
CA SER A 30 -6.13 2.89 -52.75
C SER A 30 -5.84 1.67 -51.87
N LEU A 31 -5.63 0.51 -52.49
CA LEU A 31 -5.29 -0.74 -51.79
C LEU A 31 -4.07 -0.55 -50.86
N ILE A 32 -3.06 0.21 -51.31
CA ILE A 32 -1.86 0.49 -50.51
C ILE A 32 -2.17 1.32 -49.27
N GLU A 33 -3.10 2.26 -49.38
CA GLU A 33 -3.51 3.15 -48.29
C GLU A 33 -4.28 2.37 -47.23
N ALA A 34 -5.19 1.49 -47.64
CA ALA A 34 -5.92 0.61 -46.74
C ALA A 34 -4.96 -0.34 -45.99
N VAL A 35 -3.98 -0.93 -46.68
CA VAL A 35 -2.97 -1.80 -46.05
C VAL A 35 -2.09 -1.02 -45.08
N LEU A 36 -1.68 0.20 -45.45
CA LEU A 36 -0.86 1.05 -44.58
C LEU A 36 -1.65 1.47 -43.33
N ALA A 37 -2.92 1.83 -43.47
CA ALA A 37 -3.80 2.17 -42.36
C ALA A 37 -3.98 0.99 -41.39
N ILE A 38 -4.23 -0.21 -41.93
CA ILE A 38 -4.33 -1.44 -41.12
C ILE A 38 -2.99 -1.75 -40.43
N GLY A 39 -1.86 -1.57 -41.14
CA GLY A 39 -0.52 -1.77 -40.59
C GLY A 39 -0.23 -0.85 -39.40
N ILE A 40 -0.48 0.46 -39.55
CA ILE A 40 -0.31 1.43 -38.46
C ILE A 40 -1.25 1.11 -37.29
N PHE A 41 -2.50 0.76 -37.59
CA PHE A 41 -3.47 0.38 -36.56
C PHE A 41 -2.98 -0.81 -35.73
N PHE A 42 -2.47 -1.87 -36.36
CA PHE A 42 -1.95 -3.03 -35.62
C PHE A 42 -0.70 -2.70 -34.81
N VAL A 43 0.22 -1.90 -35.36
CA VAL A 43 1.43 -1.47 -34.63
C VAL A 43 1.06 -0.67 -33.39
N THR A 44 0.10 0.26 -33.49
CA THR A 44 -0.32 1.05 -32.33
C THR A 44 -1.02 0.21 -31.27
N VAL A 45 -1.87 -0.75 -31.65
CA VAL A 45 -2.50 -1.69 -30.71
C VAL A 45 -1.46 -2.57 -30.00
N LEU A 46 -0.46 -3.09 -30.73
CA LEU A 46 0.64 -3.87 -30.15
C LEU A 46 1.46 -3.06 -29.15
N VAL A 47 1.77 -1.81 -29.46
CA VAL A 47 2.48 -0.89 -28.57
C VAL A 47 1.67 -0.62 -27.30
N LEU A 48 0.36 -0.36 -27.43
CA LEU A 48 -0.52 -0.13 -26.28
C LEU A 48 -0.60 -1.37 -25.36
N ILE A 49 -0.78 -2.55 -25.93
CA ILE A 49 -0.79 -3.82 -25.17
C ILE A 49 0.58 -4.08 -24.54
N GLY A 50 1.68 -3.78 -25.23
CA GLY A 50 3.04 -3.89 -24.71
C GLY A 50 3.30 -2.98 -23.51
N MET A 51 2.68 -1.79 -23.48
CA MET A 51 2.81 -0.84 -22.37
C MET A 51 1.89 -1.15 -21.18
N LEU A 52 0.83 -1.95 -21.36
CA LEU A 52 -0.10 -2.31 -20.28
C LEU A 52 0.59 -3.06 -19.13
N GLY A 53 1.53 -3.97 -19.41
CA GLY A 53 2.28 -4.70 -18.38
C GLY A 53 3.09 -3.77 -17.47
N PRO A 54 4.00 -2.93 -18.02
CA PRO A 54 4.74 -1.94 -17.25
C PRO A 54 3.85 -0.94 -16.50
N LEU A 55 2.74 -0.48 -17.10
CA LEU A 55 1.78 0.42 -16.45
C LEU A 55 1.12 -0.21 -15.22
N LEU A 56 0.64 -1.45 -15.33
CA LEU A 56 0.00 -2.15 -14.21
C LEU A 56 0.98 -2.43 -13.06
N ASN A 57 2.22 -2.81 -13.38
CA ASN A 57 3.26 -3.00 -12.38
C ASN A 57 3.61 -1.69 -11.69
N SER A 58 3.79 -0.61 -12.44
CA SER A 58 4.09 0.71 -11.87
C SER A 58 2.99 1.21 -10.94
N VAL A 59 1.72 1.01 -11.28
CA VAL A 59 0.59 1.39 -10.41
C VAL A 59 0.56 0.53 -9.14
N ASN A 60 0.81 -0.77 -9.27
CA ASN A 60 0.85 -1.68 -8.11
C ASN A 60 2.01 -1.32 -7.16
N ASP A 61 3.20 -1.05 -7.70
CA ASP A 61 4.37 -0.67 -6.92
C ASP A 61 4.15 0.64 -6.16
N VAL A 62 3.52 1.64 -6.79
CA VAL A 62 3.13 2.90 -6.13
C VAL A 62 2.13 2.64 -5.01
N LYS A 63 1.07 1.86 -5.27
CA LYS A 63 0.06 1.53 -4.27
C LYS A 63 0.67 0.81 -3.06
N THR A 64 1.53 -0.18 -3.29
CA THR A 64 2.22 -0.89 -2.22
C THR A 64 3.16 0.04 -1.45
N THR A 65 3.83 0.97 -2.13
CA THR A 65 4.72 1.96 -1.48
C THR A 65 3.93 2.88 -0.56
N ASP A 66 2.83 3.48 -1.04
CA ASP A 66 2.00 4.40 -0.25
C ASP A 66 1.38 3.71 0.97
N GLU A 67 0.95 2.45 0.81
CA GLU A 67 0.39 1.65 1.89
C GLU A 67 1.45 1.35 2.96
N VAL A 68 2.64 0.92 2.56
CA VAL A 68 3.74 0.62 3.48
C VAL A 68 4.19 1.88 4.22
N VAL A 69 4.30 3.04 3.55
CA VAL A 69 4.64 4.32 4.19
C VAL A 69 3.60 4.66 5.27
N SER A 70 2.31 4.56 4.94
CA SER A 70 1.23 4.81 5.91
C SER A 70 1.31 3.87 7.12
N VAL A 71 1.65 2.59 6.90
CA VAL A 71 1.85 1.60 7.98
C VAL A 71 3.04 1.98 8.86
N VAL A 72 4.16 2.38 8.26
CA VAL A 72 5.39 2.79 8.98
C VAL A 72 5.11 4.01 9.87
N ASP A 73 4.51 5.06 9.31
CA ASP A 73 4.20 6.29 10.05
C ASP A 73 3.22 6.03 11.21
N SER A 74 2.22 5.20 10.94
CA SER A 74 1.21 4.83 11.94
C SER A 74 1.80 3.98 13.06
N LEU A 75 2.68 3.04 12.73
CA LEU A 75 3.38 2.22 13.72
C LEU A 75 4.34 3.07 14.56
N ASN A 76 5.06 4.00 13.94
CA ASN A 76 5.94 4.91 14.68
C ASN A 76 5.13 5.79 15.64
N SER A 77 4.01 6.33 15.17
CA SER A 77 3.08 7.11 16.00
C SER A 77 2.50 6.30 17.15
N PHE A 78 2.18 5.02 16.93
CA PHE A 78 1.70 4.11 17.97
C PHE A 78 2.72 3.89 19.08
N LEU A 79 3.96 3.57 18.70
CA LEU A 79 5.04 3.29 19.65
C LEU A 79 5.45 4.53 20.45
N GLN A 80 5.36 5.71 19.83
CA GLN A 80 5.69 7.00 20.46
C GLN A 80 4.46 7.71 21.03
N SER A 81 3.28 7.07 21.03
CA SER A 81 2.06 7.73 21.47
C SER A 81 2.09 8.03 22.97
N ASP A 82 1.48 9.14 23.37
CA ASP A 82 1.20 9.45 24.79
C ASP A 82 0.06 8.59 25.35
N ALA A 83 -0.67 7.89 24.47
CA ALA A 83 -1.69 6.95 24.89
C ALA A 83 -1.03 5.77 25.62
N PRO A 84 -1.52 5.38 26.81
CA PRO A 84 -0.92 4.31 27.56
C PRO A 84 -1.11 2.97 26.83
N LEU A 85 0.00 2.32 26.49
CA LEU A 85 0.03 0.96 25.96
C LEU A 85 0.12 -0.08 27.09
N ALA A 86 0.60 0.35 28.25
CA ALA A 86 0.67 -0.44 29.47
C ALA A 86 -0.43 0.00 30.44
N ILE A 87 -0.93 -0.93 31.26
CA ILE A 87 -1.83 -0.60 32.37
C ILE A 87 -1.08 0.22 33.44
N GLU A 88 0.20 -0.10 33.64
CA GLU A 88 1.10 0.56 34.59
C GLU A 88 2.48 0.70 33.93
N GLY A 89 3.22 1.76 34.26
CA GLY A 89 4.53 2.06 33.69
C GLY A 89 4.47 2.81 32.35
N SER A 90 5.65 3.04 31.76
CA SER A 90 5.77 3.74 30.48
C SER A 90 5.65 2.80 29.28
N ASN A 91 5.34 3.35 28.10
CA ASN A 91 5.39 2.62 26.84
C ASN A 91 6.80 2.08 26.54
N PHE A 92 7.81 2.84 26.95
CA PHE A 92 9.20 2.41 26.91
C PHE A 92 9.44 1.14 27.73
N ASP A 93 9.06 1.14 29.02
CA ASP A 93 9.30 0.01 29.91
C ASP A 93 8.56 -1.24 29.43
N LEU A 94 7.34 -1.06 28.90
CA LEU A 94 6.56 -2.14 28.31
C LEU A 94 7.28 -2.79 27.13
N LEU A 95 7.74 -1.96 26.18
CA LEU A 95 8.40 -2.46 24.97
C LEU A 95 9.78 -3.05 25.30
N TYR A 96 10.52 -2.42 26.20
CA TYR A 96 11.78 -2.93 26.74
C TYR A 96 11.57 -4.33 27.32
N GLN A 97 10.53 -4.50 28.16
CA GLN A 97 10.26 -5.77 28.82
C GLN A 97 9.77 -6.85 27.84
N ALA A 98 8.97 -6.49 26.84
CA ALA A 98 8.56 -7.41 25.78
C ALA A 98 9.79 -7.96 25.03
N ILE A 99 10.68 -7.05 24.60
CA ILE A 99 11.93 -7.40 23.90
C ILE A 99 12.88 -8.16 24.83
N GLN A 100 12.98 -7.81 26.11
CA GLN A 100 13.83 -8.55 27.04
C GLN A 100 13.34 -9.98 27.25
N THR A 101 12.02 -10.17 27.33
CA THR A 101 11.40 -11.47 27.63
C THR A 101 11.51 -12.45 26.46
N ARG A 102 11.24 -11.97 25.24
CA ARG A 102 11.15 -12.84 24.04
C ARG A 102 12.24 -12.59 23.01
N GLY A 103 12.97 -11.49 23.17
CA GLY A 103 13.89 -10.94 22.19
C GLY A 103 13.22 -10.01 21.16
N TYR A 104 11.88 -9.95 21.13
CA TYR A 104 11.10 -9.20 20.15
C TYR A 104 9.74 -8.79 20.71
N ALA A 105 9.06 -7.86 20.04
CA ALA A 105 7.65 -7.55 20.22
C ALA A 105 6.92 -7.63 18.87
N THR A 106 5.64 -8.02 18.88
CA THR A 106 4.83 -8.17 17.67
C THR A 106 3.66 -7.19 17.71
N VAL A 107 3.55 -6.35 16.68
CA VAL A 107 2.42 -5.44 16.47
C VAL A 107 1.76 -5.78 15.14
N TYR A 108 0.43 -5.75 15.10
CA TYR A 108 -0.32 -5.86 13.86
C TYR A 108 -0.84 -4.50 13.44
N VAL A 109 -0.79 -4.21 12.14
CA VAL A 109 -1.34 -3.01 11.52
C VAL A 109 -2.19 -3.43 10.34
N PHE A 110 -3.46 -3.06 10.34
CA PHE A 110 -4.39 -3.46 9.28
C PHE A 110 -5.56 -2.49 9.19
N ARG A 111 -6.15 -2.41 8.01
CA ARG A 111 -7.41 -1.69 7.80
C ARG A 111 -8.55 -2.54 8.31
N SER A 112 -9.54 -1.93 8.95
CA SER A 112 -10.71 -2.63 9.47
C SER A 112 -11.98 -1.84 9.27
N TYR A 113 -13.09 -2.54 9.02
CA TYR A 113 -14.41 -1.91 9.00
C TYR A 113 -14.79 -1.41 10.40
N VAL A 114 -15.34 -0.20 10.48
CA VAL A 114 -15.73 0.44 11.75
C VAL A 114 -16.81 -0.37 12.48
N SER A 115 -17.71 -0.99 11.72
CA SER A 115 -18.72 -1.94 12.23
C SER A 115 -19.06 -2.97 11.16
N LYS A 116 -19.77 -4.04 11.56
CA LYS A 116 -20.19 -5.13 10.65
C LYS A 116 -20.99 -4.65 9.43
N ASN A 117 -21.68 -3.51 9.54
CA ASN A 117 -22.58 -3.00 8.52
C ASN A 117 -22.12 -1.66 7.92
N SER A 118 -20.90 -1.21 8.21
CA SER A 118 -20.36 0.05 7.69
C SER A 118 -19.34 -0.26 6.58
N SER A 119 -19.40 0.52 5.50
CA SER A 119 -18.37 0.56 4.47
C SER A 119 -17.16 1.39 4.88
N ASP A 120 -17.22 2.07 6.03
CA ASP A 120 -16.15 2.94 6.51
C ASP A 120 -15.00 2.09 7.04
N ILE A 121 -13.81 2.42 6.56
CA ILE A 121 -12.57 1.73 6.91
C ILE A 121 -11.74 2.66 7.78
N LYS A 122 -11.27 2.13 8.91
CA LYS A 122 -10.27 2.77 9.78
C LYS A 122 -9.00 1.94 9.83
N LEU A 123 -7.88 2.58 10.12
CA LEU A 123 -6.66 1.86 10.46
C LEU A 123 -6.77 1.35 11.91
N SER A 124 -6.50 0.07 12.10
CA SER A 124 -6.44 -0.59 13.39
C SER A 124 -5.04 -1.11 13.62
N MET A 125 -4.58 -0.98 14.86
CA MET A 125 -3.25 -1.43 15.26
C MET A 125 -3.23 -1.84 16.72
N GLY A 126 -2.28 -2.72 17.05
CA GLY A 126 -2.03 -3.11 18.42
C GLY A 126 -1.08 -4.30 18.51
N PHE A 127 -0.59 -4.57 19.72
CA PHE A 127 0.20 -5.76 20.01
C PHE A 127 -0.57 -7.04 19.67
N SER A 128 0.18 -8.09 19.31
CA SER A 128 -0.38 -9.43 19.12
C SER A 128 -1.22 -9.83 20.35
N PRO A 129 -2.34 -10.54 20.15
CA PRO A 129 -3.08 -11.13 21.26
C PRO A 129 -2.18 -11.98 22.18
N LYS A 130 -1.21 -12.66 21.57
CA LYS A 130 -0.19 -13.52 22.20
C LYS A 130 1.02 -12.75 22.72
N GLU A 131 0.99 -11.41 22.67
CA GLU A 131 2.10 -10.61 23.20
C GLU A 131 2.11 -10.63 24.72
N THR A 132 3.28 -10.81 25.31
CA THR A 132 3.45 -11.00 26.74
C THR A 132 4.76 -10.40 27.21
N THR A 133 4.72 -9.79 28.38
CA THR A 133 5.86 -9.30 29.15
C THR A 133 6.00 -10.13 30.42
N THR A 134 7.05 -9.87 31.21
CA THR A 134 7.26 -10.56 32.49
C THR A 134 6.43 -9.99 33.65
N THR A 135 6.28 -8.66 33.76
CA THR A 135 5.57 -8.02 34.88
C THR A 135 4.55 -6.96 34.46
N LEU A 136 4.85 -6.12 33.46
CA LEU A 136 3.97 -5.02 33.06
C LEU A 136 2.82 -5.50 32.18
N ARG A 137 1.58 -5.28 32.60
CA ARG A 137 0.42 -5.71 31.81
C ARG A 137 0.20 -4.76 30.62
N ILE A 138 0.09 -5.31 29.41
CA ILE A 138 -0.33 -4.58 28.21
C ILE A 138 -1.81 -4.21 28.37
N ASP A 139 -2.18 -2.96 28.08
CA ASP A 139 -3.58 -2.52 28.06
C ASP A 139 -4.35 -3.34 27.00
N ARG A 140 -5.58 -3.74 27.34
CA ARG A 140 -6.45 -4.45 26.40
C ARG A 140 -6.70 -3.65 25.12
N LYS A 141 -6.81 -2.33 25.19
CA LYS A 141 -7.00 -1.44 24.04
C LYS A 141 -5.76 -1.38 23.13
N ALA A 142 -4.58 -1.61 23.70
CA ALA A 142 -3.32 -1.68 22.97
C ALA A 142 -3.08 -3.05 22.31
N LYS A 143 -3.98 -4.03 22.51
CA LYS A 143 -3.95 -5.33 21.84
C LYS A 143 -5.02 -5.44 20.76
N VAL A 144 -4.64 -6.07 19.66
CA VAL A 144 -5.62 -6.55 18.69
C VAL A 144 -6.45 -7.67 19.33
N GLN A 145 -7.78 -7.55 19.23
CA GLN A 145 -8.70 -8.53 19.82
C GLN A 145 -9.04 -9.64 18.83
N ASP A 146 -9.34 -9.26 17.59
CA ASP A 146 -9.61 -10.16 16.47
C ASP A 146 -9.31 -9.47 15.14
N PHE A 147 -9.31 -10.26 14.07
CA PHE A 147 -9.07 -9.81 12.70
C PHE A 147 -10.31 -9.95 11.81
N LYS A 148 -11.50 -10.17 12.39
CA LYS A 148 -12.71 -10.50 11.62
C LYS A 148 -13.17 -9.35 10.74
N SER A 149 -12.92 -8.12 11.17
CA SER A 149 -13.23 -6.91 10.42
C SER A 149 -12.08 -6.44 9.53
N ALA A 150 -10.99 -7.20 9.41
CA ALA A 150 -9.86 -6.82 8.57
C ALA A 150 -10.27 -6.70 7.10
N ALA A 151 -9.83 -5.61 6.47
CA ALA A 151 -10.12 -5.26 5.10
C ALA A 151 -8.78 -5.10 4.35
N GLY A 152 -8.46 -6.06 3.48
CA GLY A 152 -7.15 -6.09 2.84
C GLY A 152 -6.03 -6.52 3.79
N SER A 153 -4.79 -6.30 3.38
CA SER A 153 -3.57 -6.87 3.98
C SER A 153 -3.45 -6.62 5.48
N ILE A 154 -2.99 -7.64 6.20
CA ILE A 154 -2.62 -7.52 7.61
C ILE A 154 -1.10 -7.50 7.67
N TYR A 155 -0.53 -6.39 8.14
CA TYR A 155 0.91 -6.29 8.35
C TYR A 155 1.26 -6.73 9.75
N ARG A 156 2.14 -7.73 9.85
CA ARG A 156 2.79 -8.11 11.09
C ARG A 156 4.14 -7.42 11.18
N ALA A 157 4.25 -6.50 12.13
CA ALA A 157 5.48 -5.84 12.49
C ALA A 157 6.18 -6.62 13.60
N VAL A 158 7.37 -7.11 13.31
CA VAL A 158 8.25 -7.73 14.31
C VAL A 158 9.32 -6.73 14.69
N ILE A 159 9.26 -6.29 15.95
CA ILE A 159 10.14 -5.28 16.52
C ILE A 159 11.24 -6.02 17.29
N THR A 160 12.50 -5.75 16.94
CA THR A 160 13.68 -6.36 17.55
C THR A 160 14.67 -5.28 17.99
N LEU A 161 15.60 -5.66 18.86
CA LEU A 161 16.66 -4.77 19.30
C LEU A 161 17.62 -4.43 18.14
N SER A 162 17.96 -3.15 18.01
CA SER A 162 19.02 -2.69 17.12
C SER A 162 20.33 -2.45 17.89
N PRO A 163 21.51 -2.75 17.33
CA PRO A 163 22.79 -2.66 18.04
C PRO A 163 23.33 -1.22 18.13
N PHE A 164 22.54 -0.19 17.80
CA PHE A 164 22.91 1.23 17.94
C PHE A 164 22.73 1.74 19.38
N ILE A 165 23.14 0.93 20.36
CA ILE A 165 23.21 1.24 21.79
C ILE A 165 24.56 0.73 22.34
N SER A 166 24.93 1.15 23.55
CA SER A 166 26.19 0.70 24.17
C SER A 166 26.27 -0.83 24.27
N ARG A 167 27.46 -1.39 24.04
CA ARG A 167 27.69 -2.84 23.99
C ARG A 167 27.37 -3.55 25.30
N GLU A 168 27.39 -2.85 26.42
CA GLU A 168 27.05 -3.39 27.73
C GLU A 168 25.56 -3.76 27.89
N TYR A 169 24.68 -3.20 27.04
CA TYR A 169 23.23 -3.39 27.10
C TYR A 169 22.69 -4.47 26.16
N TYR A 170 23.53 -5.08 25.32
CA TYR A 170 23.09 -6.13 24.42
C TYR A 170 24.08 -7.27 24.21
N ARG A 171 23.56 -8.42 23.81
CA ARG A 171 24.33 -9.58 23.35
C ARG A 171 24.06 -9.83 21.88
N ASP A 172 25.10 -10.09 21.10
CA ASP A 172 24.98 -10.58 19.72
C ASP A 172 25.01 -12.12 19.75
N ARG A 173 23.91 -12.74 19.33
CA ARG A 173 23.74 -14.21 19.28
C ARG A 173 24.24 -14.82 17.97
N GLY A 174 24.78 -14.00 17.06
CA GLY A 174 25.31 -14.41 15.77
C GLY A 174 24.35 -14.17 14.61
N ARG A 175 24.90 -14.13 13.39
CA ARG A 175 24.19 -13.73 12.16
C ARG A 175 22.95 -14.58 11.85
N SER A 176 22.95 -15.86 12.21
CA SER A 176 21.86 -16.81 11.97
C SER A 176 20.85 -16.90 13.12
N ALA A 177 21.10 -16.25 14.25
CA ALA A 177 20.22 -16.29 15.40
C ALA A 177 19.06 -15.31 15.23
N PHE A 178 17.85 -15.74 15.61
CA PHE A 178 16.67 -14.89 15.65
C PHE A 178 16.07 -14.81 17.05
N PRO A 179 15.86 -13.58 17.59
CA PRO A 179 16.49 -12.32 17.19
C PRO A 179 18.01 -12.32 17.35
N ARG A 180 18.74 -11.61 16.50
CA ARG A 180 20.21 -11.57 16.57
C ARG A 180 20.70 -10.88 17.83
N TYR A 181 20.12 -9.72 18.16
CA TYR A 181 20.49 -8.94 19.33
C TYR A 181 19.45 -9.11 20.42
N THR A 182 19.89 -9.30 21.66
CA THR A 182 19.02 -9.42 22.84
C THR A 182 19.52 -8.52 23.96
N LEU A 183 18.60 -7.91 24.70
CA LEU A 183 18.94 -7.10 25.87
C LEU A 183 19.64 -7.93 26.93
N SER A 184 20.71 -7.38 27.52
CA SER A 184 21.52 -8.04 28.55
C SER A 184 21.16 -7.62 29.97
N GLN A 185 20.46 -6.49 30.13
CA GLN A 185 20.16 -5.87 31.42
C GLN A 185 18.66 -5.62 31.59
N ASN A 186 18.21 -5.44 32.83
CA ASN A 186 16.84 -5.00 33.14
C ASN A 186 16.67 -3.52 32.83
N SER A 187 15.43 -3.07 32.61
CA SER A 187 15.13 -1.67 32.28
C SER A 187 15.60 -0.69 33.37
N GLN A 188 15.68 -1.12 34.63
CA GLN A 188 16.16 -0.32 35.76
C GLN A 188 17.66 -0.01 35.70
N ASN A 189 18.44 -0.88 35.07
CA ASN A 189 19.89 -0.71 34.90
C ASN A 189 20.23 -0.15 33.51
N PHE A 190 19.21 0.12 32.68
CA PHE A 190 19.39 0.73 31.37
C PHE A 190 19.35 2.25 31.52
N GLU A 191 20.53 2.87 31.61
CA GLU A 191 20.69 4.30 31.87
C GLU A 191 20.38 5.18 30.65
N SER A 192 20.33 4.60 29.45
CA SER A 192 19.96 5.35 28.25
C SER A 192 18.46 5.67 28.24
N THR A 193 18.13 6.88 27.78
CA THR A 193 16.76 7.34 27.57
C THR A 193 16.18 6.90 26.23
N PHE A 194 16.97 6.20 25.41
CA PHE A 194 16.57 5.80 24.06
C PHE A 194 16.91 4.33 23.80
N LEU A 195 15.94 3.60 23.26
CA LEU A 195 16.13 2.23 22.82
C LEU A 195 16.02 2.17 21.30
N SER A 196 17.12 1.80 20.63
CA SER A 196 17.14 1.62 19.18
C SER A 196 16.55 0.27 18.78
N LEU A 197 15.69 0.29 17.77
CA LEU A 197 14.86 -0.83 17.34
C LEU A 197 14.96 -1.04 15.83
N ASN A 198 14.79 -2.29 15.39
CA ASN A 198 14.54 -2.63 14.00
C ASN A 198 13.16 -3.24 13.88
N VAL A 199 12.43 -2.84 12.85
CA VAL A 199 11.10 -3.33 12.55
C VAL A 199 11.11 -4.01 11.20
N ASP A 200 10.73 -5.28 11.19
CA ASP A 200 10.49 -6.04 9.97
C ASP A 200 8.98 -6.18 9.76
N LEU A 201 8.47 -5.68 8.64
CA LEU A 201 7.07 -5.78 8.23
C LEU A 201 6.89 -6.98 7.31
N PHE A 202 5.93 -7.83 7.66
CA PHE A 202 5.51 -8.95 6.83
C PHE A 202 4.04 -8.77 6.48
N ALA A 203 3.74 -8.68 5.19
CA ALA A 203 2.37 -8.75 4.70
C ALA A 203 1.87 -10.19 4.83
N GLU A 204 0.79 -10.39 5.58
CA GLU A 204 0.10 -11.66 5.70
C GLU A 204 -1.22 -11.62 4.91
N GLU A 205 -1.61 -12.81 4.42
CA GLU A 205 -2.81 -13.00 3.60
C GLU A 205 -4.06 -12.42 4.28
N PRO A 206 -4.78 -11.51 3.60
CA PRO A 206 -5.91 -10.84 4.19
C PRO A 206 -7.14 -11.75 4.25
N GLY A 207 -7.79 -11.81 5.40
CA GLY A 207 -9.13 -12.39 5.45
C GLY A 207 -9.75 -12.44 6.84
N PRO A 208 -11.08 -12.56 6.92
CA PRO A 208 -11.81 -12.75 8.19
C PRO A 208 -11.46 -14.08 8.88
N SER A 209 -10.76 -14.98 8.17
CA SER A 209 -10.20 -16.23 8.67
C SER A 209 -8.75 -16.12 9.11
N PHE A 210 -8.14 -14.93 9.09
CA PHE A 210 -6.75 -14.76 9.54
C PHE A 210 -6.60 -15.24 10.98
N ARG A 211 -5.53 -16.00 11.22
CA ARG A 211 -5.13 -16.46 12.53
C ARG A 211 -3.64 -16.23 12.69
N ASP A 212 -3.23 -15.69 13.84
CA ASP A 212 -1.82 -15.59 14.25
C ASP A 212 -1.29 -17.00 14.60
N GLU A 213 -1.18 -17.86 13.59
CA GLU A 213 -0.70 -19.24 13.71
C GLU A 213 0.71 -19.41 13.13
N ILE A 214 1.13 -18.54 12.21
CA ILE A 214 2.47 -18.59 11.61
C ILE A 214 3.53 -18.33 12.70
N PRO A 215 4.39 -19.32 13.01
CA PRO A 215 5.48 -19.12 13.95
C PRO A 215 6.50 -18.13 13.38
N LEU A 216 7.07 -17.27 14.22
CA LEU A 216 8.05 -16.28 13.78
C LEU A 216 9.27 -16.89 13.08
N LYS A 217 9.70 -18.09 13.46
CA LYS A 217 10.78 -18.79 12.76
C LYS A 217 10.46 -19.05 11.28
N ALA A 218 9.20 -19.36 10.96
CA ALA A 218 8.75 -19.53 9.58
C ALA A 218 8.64 -18.19 8.86
N LEU A 219 8.18 -17.15 9.56
CA LEU A 219 8.11 -15.79 9.04
C LEU A 219 9.51 -15.25 8.66
N TYR A 220 10.53 -15.50 9.48
CA TYR A 220 11.91 -15.10 9.19
C TYR A 220 12.61 -15.97 8.15
N ALA A 221 12.00 -17.07 7.71
CA ALA A 221 12.47 -17.81 6.54
C ALA A 221 12.06 -17.11 5.23
N SER A 222 11.04 -16.22 5.27
CA SER A 222 10.68 -15.37 4.14
C SER A 222 11.35 -14.00 4.25
N LYS A 223 11.44 -13.30 3.11
CA LYS A 223 11.94 -11.93 3.07
C LYS A 223 10.84 -10.99 3.62
N PRO A 224 11.16 -10.05 4.52
CA PRO A 224 10.20 -9.03 4.94
C PRO A 224 9.78 -8.18 3.74
N THR A 225 8.52 -7.74 3.76
CA THR A 225 7.97 -6.79 2.79
C THR A 225 8.73 -5.47 2.86
N PHE A 226 9.04 -5.02 4.08
CA PHE A 226 9.80 -3.80 4.33
C PHE A 226 10.51 -3.89 5.68
N SER A 227 11.69 -3.28 5.81
CA SER A 227 12.43 -3.22 7.07
C SER A 227 12.93 -1.81 7.30
N PHE A 228 12.80 -1.32 8.53
CA PHE A 228 13.28 0.02 8.91
C PHE A 228 13.76 0.06 10.35
N SER A 229 14.62 1.03 10.65
CA SER A 229 15.09 1.30 12.01
C SER A 229 14.26 2.41 12.63
N THR A 230 13.94 2.28 13.91
CA THR A 230 13.26 3.29 14.72
C THR A 230 13.83 3.26 16.14
N GLY A 231 13.23 4.00 17.06
CA GLY A 231 13.47 3.79 18.48
C GLY A 231 12.36 4.40 19.32
N ILE A 232 12.44 4.10 20.62
CA ILE A 232 11.50 4.58 21.61
C ILE A 232 12.26 5.35 22.68
N ASN A 233 11.72 6.50 23.06
CA ASN A 233 12.23 7.30 24.18
C ASN A 233 11.56 6.84 25.48
N ARG A 234 12.30 6.94 26.58
CA ARG A 234 11.80 6.73 27.94
C ARG A 234 10.84 7.84 28.36
#